data_AF-A0A1Q7RF14-F1
#
_entry.id   AF-A0A1Q7RF14-F1
#
_cell.length_a   1.000
_cell.length_b   1.000
_cell.length_c   1.000
_cell.angle_alpha   90.00
_cell.angle_beta   90.00
_cell.angle_gamma   90.00
#
_symmetry.space_group_name_H-M   'P 1'
#
loop_
_entity.id
_entity.type
_entity.pdbx_description
1 polymer ?
#
loop_
_entity_poly.entity_id
_entity_poly.type
_entity_poly.pdbx_seq_one_letter_code
_entity_poly.pdbx_strand_id
1 'polypeptide(L)'
;MALDRDRLRSPLVLRNWRPGDAYRPAGHSRPHKLKRMFLEKRVSRWERESWPVLTSGGSIVWARGFPVAAEYAPTPQTQAGLVIAEVRD
;
A
#
# COMPACT_ATOMS: atom_id res chain seq x y z
N MET A 1 -6.26 -4.30 -7.30
CA MET A 1 -5.37 -5.28 -6.62
C MET A 1 -6.06 -5.87 -5.41
N ALA A 2 -5.66 -7.05 -4.95
CA ALA A 2 -6.30 -7.73 -3.84
C ALA A 2 -5.41 -7.80 -2.59
N LEU A 3 -6.04 -7.81 -1.43
CA LEU A 3 -5.45 -8.04 -0.11
C LEU A 3 -6.08 -9.29 0.50
N ASP A 4 -5.31 -10.04 1.28
CA ASP A 4 -5.83 -11.14 2.11
C ASP A 4 -6.71 -10.56 3.23
N ARG A 5 -8.01 -10.87 3.20
CA ARG A 5 -9.00 -10.30 4.11
C ARG A 5 -8.71 -10.64 5.57
N ASP A 6 -8.24 -11.85 5.86
CA ASP A 6 -8.07 -12.35 7.22
C ASP A 6 -6.87 -11.72 7.92
N ARG A 7 -5.97 -11.11 7.14
CA ARG A 7 -4.80 -10.39 7.65
C ARG A 7 -5.07 -8.91 7.93
N LEU A 8 -6.23 -8.40 7.53
CA LEU A 8 -6.61 -7.00 7.76
C LEU A 8 -7.13 -6.78 9.18
N ARG A 9 -6.72 -5.66 9.77
CA ARG A 9 -7.25 -5.12 11.02
C ARG A 9 -7.96 -3.79 10.80
N SER A 10 -9.06 -3.59 11.52
CA SER A 10 -9.80 -2.33 11.57
C SER A 10 -9.05 -1.27 12.39
N PRO A 11 -9.17 0.04 12.08
CA PRO A 11 -9.82 0.58 10.89
C PRO A 11 -8.96 0.40 9.63
N LEU A 12 -9.65 0.27 8.50
CA LEU A 12 -9.06 0.55 7.19
C LEU A 12 -9.15 2.04 6.95
N VAL A 13 -8.01 2.71 6.73
CA VAL A 13 -7.96 4.15 6.53
C VAL A 13 -7.23 4.46 5.24
N LEU A 14 -7.94 5.06 4.29
CA LEU A 14 -7.35 5.68 3.12
C LEU A 14 -6.97 7.11 3.47
N ARG A 15 -5.68 7.44 3.29
CA ARG A 15 -5.15 8.78 3.58
C ARG A 15 -4.11 9.16 2.56
N ASN A 16 -3.74 10.44 2.55
CA ASN A 16 -2.52 10.85 1.88
C ASN A 16 -1.30 10.23 2.60
N TRP A 17 -0.26 10.01 1.81
CA TRP A 17 1.08 9.72 2.29
C TRP A 17 1.51 10.67 3.43
N ARG A 18 2.44 10.23 4.28
CA ARG A 18 3.13 11.07 5.27
C ARG A 18 4.65 10.85 5.26
N PRO A 19 5.47 11.87 5.61
CA PRO A 19 6.90 11.67 5.81
C PRO A 19 7.16 10.57 6.84
N GLY A 20 8.06 9.64 6.51
CA GLY A 20 8.35 8.47 7.35
C GLY A 20 7.60 7.20 6.95
N ASP A 21 6.56 7.30 6.11
CA ASP A 21 5.84 6.15 5.58
C ASP A 21 6.81 5.14 4.95
N ALA A 22 6.69 3.89 5.39
CA ALA A 22 7.48 2.77 4.90
C ALA A 22 6.67 1.47 5.07
N TYR A 23 6.87 0.54 4.15
CA TYR A 23 6.34 -0.82 4.24
C TYR A 23 7.18 -1.74 3.37
N ARG A 24 6.96 -3.05 3.47
CA ARG A 24 7.64 -4.04 2.61
C ARG A 24 6.72 -4.41 1.45
N PRO A 25 6.95 -3.94 0.22
CA PRO A 25 6.11 -4.33 -0.91
C PRO A 25 6.31 -5.80 -1.25
N ALA A 26 5.26 -6.46 -1.75
CA ALA A 26 5.37 -7.82 -2.28
C ALA A 26 6.52 -7.93 -3.29
N GLY A 27 7.27 -9.04 -3.22
CA GLY A 27 8.49 -9.25 -4.02
C GLY A 27 9.77 -8.60 -3.45
N HIS A 28 9.68 -7.85 -2.34
CA HIS A 28 10.86 -7.26 -1.67
C HIS A 28 11.17 -7.95 -0.34
N SER A 29 12.47 -8.02 0.00
CA SER A 29 12.97 -8.67 1.21
C SER A 29 12.94 -7.77 2.45
N ARG A 30 12.88 -6.44 2.30
CA ARG A 30 12.95 -5.48 3.41
C ARG A 30 11.92 -4.35 3.24
N PRO A 31 11.57 -3.63 4.32
CA PRO A 31 10.77 -2.41 4.20
C PRO A 31 11.48 -1.33 3.38
N HIS A 32 10.74 -0.66 2.50
CA HIS A 32 11.20 0.50 1.74
C HIS A 32 10.44 1.73 2.23
N LYS A 33 11.17 2.84 2.43
CA LYS A 33 10.54 4.15 2.61
C LYS A 33 9.82 4.52 1.34
N LEU A 34 8.56 4.90 1.45
CA LEU A 34 7.76 5.29 0.29
C LEU A 34 8.43 6.47 -0.44
N LYS A 35 9.20 7.32 0.28
CA LYS A 35 9.98 8.43 -0.32
C LYS A 35 11.00 8.00 -1.34
N ARG A 36 11.66 6.90 -1.04
CA ARG A 36 12.62 6.29 -1.94
C ARG A 36 11.88 5.70 -3.15
N MET A 37 10.76 5.03 -2.91
CA MET A 37 9.95 4.43 -3.98
C MET A 37 9.38 5.49 -4.94
N PHE A 38 8.93 6.64 -4.43
CA PHE A 38 8.54 7.78 -5.25
C PHE A 38 9.68 8.32 -6.10
N LEU A 39 10.88 8.44 -5.54
CA LEU A 39 12.06 8.88 -6.29
C LEU A 39 12.38 7.89 -7.42
N GLU A 40 12.36 6.59 -7.13
CA GLU A 40 12.60 5.52 -8.11
C GLU A 40 11.57 5.53 -9.25
N LYS A 41 10.30 5.80 -8.94
CA LYS A 41 9.22 5.96 -9.93
C LYS A 41 9.11 7.36 -10.55
N ARG A 42 10.00 8.29 -10.18
CA ARG A 42 9.99 9.69 -10.62
C ARG A 42 8.65 10.41 -10.35
N VAL A 43 7.96 10.05 -9.27
CA VAL A 43 6.75 10.75 -8.82
C VAL A 43 7.16 12.14 -8.35
N SER A 44 6.62 13.17 -9.00
CA SER A 44 6.92 14.55 -8.68
C SER A 44 6.41 14.95 -7.29
N ARG A 45 6.87 16.10 -6.79
CA ARG A 45 6.43 16.61 -5.48
C ARG A 45 4.93 16.93 -5.45
N TRP A 46 4.42 17.57 -6.51
CA TRP A 46 3.01 17.96 -6.58
C TRP A 46 2.08 16.75 -6.68
N GLU A 47 2.47 15.73 -7.46
CA GLU A 47 1.70 14.47 -7.54
C GLU A 47 1.60 13.79 -6.19
N ARG A 48 2.71 13.76 -5.45
CA ARG A 48 2.75 12.94 -4.24
C ARG A 48 2.11 13.57 -3.00
N GLU A 49 1.77 14.85 -3.03
CA GLU A 49 1.12 15.53 -1.89
C GLU A 49 -0.25 14.91 -1.56
N SER A 50 -0.97 14.46 -2.60
CA SER A 50 -2.25 13.75 -2.48
C SER A 50 -2.13 12.25 -2.76
N TRP A 51 -0.93 11.68 -2.68
CA TRP A 51 -0.73 10.27 -3.02
C TRP A 51 -1.45 9.37 -2.02
N PRO A 52 -2.41 8.54 -2.45
CA PRO A 52 -3.18 7.73 -1.53
C PRO A 52 -2.37 6.51 -1.04
N VAL A 53 -2.52 6.28 0.25
CA VAL A 53 -1.98 5.15 1.01
C VAL A 53 -3.14 4.55 1.80
N LEU A 54 -3.33 3.24 1.66
CA LEU A 54 -4.26 2.50 2.49
C LEU A 54 -3.51 1.91 3.68
N THR A 55 -4.08 2.10 4.87
CA THR A 55 -3.59 1.48 6.10
C THR A 55 -4.64 0.56 6.72
N SER A 56 -4.17 -0.43 7.48
CA SER A 56 -4.98 -1.38 8.23
C SER A 56 -4.43 -1.45 9.65
N GLY A 57 -5.23 -1.05 10.64
CA GLY A 57 -4.78 -0.96 12.03
C GLY A 57 -3.54 -0.05 12.21
N GLY A 58 -3.38 0.95 11.33
CA GLY A 58 -2.23 1.86 11.30
C GLY A 58 -1.05 1.40 10.43
N SER A 59 -0.98 0.13 10.03
CA SER A 59 0.07 -0.40 9.14
C SER A 59 -0.26 -0.13 7.68
N ILE A 60 0.72 0.31 6.88
CA ILE A 60 0.51 0.51 5.43
C ILE A 60 0.36 -0.85 4.75
N VAL A 61 -0.77 -1.04 4.07
CA VAL A 61 -1.06 -2.26 3.30
C VAL A 61 -0.91 -2.04 1.81
N TRP A 62 -0.97 -0.79 1.36
CA TRP A 62 -0.87 -0.43 -0.06
C TRP A 62 -0.58 1.07 -0.24
N ALA A 63 0.12 1.42 -1.32
CA ALA A 63 0.25 2.78 -1.83
C ALA A 63 0.04 2.80 -3.35
N ARG A 64 -0.62 3.83 -3.88
CA ARG A 64 -0.90 3.97 -5.33
C ARG A 64 0.35 3.72 -6.18
N GLY A 65 0.21 2.97 -7.27
CA GLY A 65 1.31 2.68 -8.19
C GLY A 65 2.38 1.72 -7.64
N PHE A 66 2.19 1.13 -6.46
CA PHE A 66 3.10 0.16 -5.86
C PHE A 66 2.41 -1.15 -5.49
N PRO A 67 3.17 -2.26 -5.35
CA PRO A 67 2.64 -3.52 -4.87
C PRO A 67 2.05 -3.39 -3.46
N VAL A 68 1.08 -4.24 -3.15
CA VAL A 68 0.58 -4.39 -1.77
C VAL A 68 1.72 -4.80 -0.83
N ALA A 69 1.55 -4.51 0.46
CA ALA A 69 2.47 -4.98 1.48
C ALA A 69 2.51 -6.51 1.50
N ALA A 70 3.71 -7.07 1.58
CA ALA A 70 3.95 -8.51 1.46
C ALA A 70 3.19 -9.32 2.51
N GLU A 71 3.03 -8.74 3.71
CA GLU A 71 2.28 -9.34 4.83
C GLU A 71 0.79 -9.48 4.52
N TYR A 72 0.25 -8.66 3.62
CA TYR A 72 -1.17 -8.58 3.28
C TYR A 72 -1.48 -9.07 1.86
N ALA A 73 -0.46 -9.53 1.12
CA ALA A 73 -0.63 -10.09 -0.21
C ALA A 73 -1.42 -11.42 -0.13
N PRO A 74 -2.35 -11.66 -1.07
CA PRO A 74 -3.03 -12.94 -1.20
C PRO A 74 -2.03 -14.08 -1.43
N THR A 75 -2.36 -15.24 -0.90
CA THR A 75 -1.64 -16.51 -1.07
C THR A 75 -2.61 -17.56 -1.63
N PRO A 76 -2.12 -18.73 -2.09
CA PRO A 76 -3.01 -19.82 -2.49
C PRO A 76 -3.98 -20.29 -1.38
N GLN A 77 -3.71 -19.96 -0.12
CA GLN A 77 -4.56 -20.29 1.03
C GLN A 77 -5.60 -19.22 1.36
N THR A 78 -5.52 -18.03 0.75
CA THR A 78 -6.44 -16.92 1.02
C THR A 78 -7.87 -17.30 0.61
N GLN A 79 -8.80 -17.30 1.57
CA GLN A 79 -10.20 -17.68 1.35
C GLN A 79 -11.06 -16.52 0.86
N ALA A 80 -10.76 -15.31 1.33
CA ALA A 80 -11.47 -14.09 0.96
C ALA A 80 -10.48 -12.95 0.67
N GLY A 81 -10.78 -12.18 -0.38
CA GLY A 81 -9.99 -11.03 -0.78
C GLY A 81 -10.74 -9.71 -0.56
N LEU A 82 -10.00 -8.66 -0.20
CA LEU A 82 -10.47 -7.27 -0.34
C LEU A 82 -9.82 -6.65 -1.57
N VAL A 83 -10.64 -6.23 -2.54
CA VAL A 83 -10.15 -5.61 -3.77
C VAL A 83 -10.10 -4.09 -3.62
N ILE A 84 -8.95 -3.51 -3.92
CA ILE A 84 -8.76 -2.07 -4.07
C ILE A 84 -8.73 -1.76 -5.57
N ALA A 85 -9.66 -0.91 -6.00
CA ALA A 85 -9.66 -0.30 -7.32
C ALA A 85 -9.56 1.22 -7.17
N GLU A 86 -8.68 1.82 -7.95
CA GLU A 86 -8.62 3.27 -8.10
C GLU A 86 -9.39 3.61 -9.38
N VAL A 87 -10.45 4.39 -9.24
CA VAL A 87 -11.19 4.94 -10.38
C VAL A 87 -10.57 6.30 -10.72
N ARG A 88 -10.33 6.53 -12.01
CA ARG A 88 -9.97 7.84 -12.54
C ARG A 88 -11.10 8.23 -13.48
N ASP A 89 -11.62 9.43 -13.29
CA ASP A 89 -12.50 10.08 -14.26
C ASP A 89 -11.70 10.52 -15.49
#